data_AF-A0A1J0EK12-F1
#
_entry.id   AF-A0A1J0EK12-F1
#
_cell.length_a   1.000
_cell.length_b   1.000
_cell.length_c   1.000
_cell.angle_alpha   90.00
_cell.angle_beta   90.00
_cell.angle_gamma   90.00
#
_symmetry.space_group_name_H-M   'P 1'
#
loop_
_entity.id
_entity.type
_entity.pdbx_description
1 polymer ?
#
loop_
_entity_poly.entity_id
_entity_poly.type
_entity_poly.pdbx_seq_one_letter_code
_entity_poly.pdbx_strand_id
1 'polypeptide(L)'
;MTALKNDRFLRALLKQPVDVTPVWMMRQAGRYLPEYRASRAKAGDFMSLCMNPEFACEVTMQPLDRYPQLDAAILFSDILTIPDAMGQGLYFETGEGPRFKKVISTMADIEALPIPDPHKDLGYVMDAVSTIRRELNGRVPLIGFSGSPWTLATYMVEGGSSKDFRKTKAMLYDNPQAMHLLLDKLAQSVTSYLNGQIMAGAQAVQIFDTWGGNLSAAAYQEFSLAYMRKIVSGLIREHEGRKVPVILFTKNGGLWLESIADAGADALGLDWTCDIGEARQRVGNKVALQGNMDPTVLYAKPEAIRAEVGRILASYGKGSGHVFNLGHGITPEVDPEHAGAFLRAVHELSAQYHE
;
A
#
# COMPACT_ATOMS: atom_id res chain seq x y z
N MET A 1 2.55 19.70 17.79
CA MET A 1 2.34 18.31 17.33
C MET A 1 1.22 17.69 18.14
N THR A 2 0.18 17.17 17.49
CA THR A 2 -0.87 16.43 18.20
C THR A 2 -0.32 15.08 18.67
N ALA A 3 -0.46 14.79 19.97
CA ALA A 3 -0.03 13.51 20.53
C ALA A 3 -0.85 12.36 19.93
N LEU A 4 -0.16 11.28 19.55
CA LEU A 4 -0.78 10.09 18.99
C LEU A 4 -1.32 9.24 20.15
N LYS A 5 -2.60 8.85 20.06
CA LYS A 5 -3.34 8.14 21.12
C LYS A 5 -3.27 6.63 20.95
N ASN A 6 -3.31 6.15 19.71
CA ASN A 6 -3.07 4.75 19.35
C ASN A 6 -1.82 4.67 18.45
N ASP A 7 -0.77 4.00 18.93
CA ASP A 7 0.48 3.79 18.21
C ASP A 7 0.82 2.31 17.97
N ARG A 8 -0.13 1.38 18.23
CA ARG A 8 0.09 -0.07 18.09
C ARG A 8 0.67 -0.45 16.73
N PHE A 9 0.11 0.14 15.67
CA PHE A 9 0.57 -0.08 14.29
C PHE A 9 2.06 0.27 14.13
N LEU A 10 2.49 1.45 14.58
CA LEU A 10 3.89 1.86 14.47
C LEU A 10 4.80 0.97 15.33
N ARG A 11 4.37 0.65 16.56
CA ARG A 11 5.11 -0.23 17.48
C ARG A 11 5.31 -1.61 16.87
N ALA A 12 4.27 -2.22 16.32
CA ALA A 12 4.34 -3.54 15.70
C ALA A 12 5.26 -3.57 14.48
N LEU A 13 5.23 -2.55 13.62
CA LEU A 13 6.16 -2.43 12.49
C LEU A 13 7.62 -2.30 12.93
N LEU A 14 7.84 -1.67 14.08
CA LEU A 14 9.16 -1.55 14.72
C LEU A 14 9.47 -2.72 15.67
N LYS A 15 8.64 -3.77 15.67
CA LYS A 15 8.77 -4.97 16.50
C LYS A 15 8.82 -4.69 18.02
N GLN A 16 8.25 -3.57 18.44
CA GLN A 16 8.11 -3.18 19.84
C GLN A 16 6.87 -3.84 20.47
N PRO A 17 6.86 -4.20 21.76
CA PRO A 17 5.71 -4.85 22.41
C PRO A 17 4.39 -4.07 22.22
N VAL A 18 3.28 -4.78 22.05
CA VAL A 18 1.92 -4.23 21.95
C VAL A 18 0.99 -5.09 22.81
N ASP A 19 -0.17 -4.56 23.19
CA ASP A 19 -1.19 -5.26 23.98
C ASP A 19 -2.08 -6.18 23.12
N VAL A 20 -2.32 -5.80 21.87
CA VAL A 20 -3.02 -6.61 20.86
C VAL A 20 -2.36 -6.41 19.49
N THR A 21 -2.52 -7.38 18.60
CA THR A 21 -2.03 -7.26 17.22
C THR A 21 -2.81 -6.15 16.50
N PRO A 22 -2.13 -5.11 15.96
CA PRO A 22 -2.82 -4.05 15.23
C PRO A 22 -3.39 -4.54 13.91
N VAL A 23 -4.50 -3.95 13.47
CA VAL A 23 -5.17 -4.30 12.22
C VAL A 23 -5.54 -3.07 11.40
N TRP A 24 -5.38 -3.19 10.08
CA TRP A 24 -6.01 -2.32 9.10
C TRP A 24 -6.34 -3.12 7.84
N MET A 25 -7.11 -2.55 6.89
CA MET A 25 -7.48 -3.26 5.66
C MET A 25 -7.05 -2.51 4.41
N MET A 26 -6.37 -3.21 3.49
CA MET A 26 -6.19 -2.69 2.13
C MET A 26 -7.54 -2.36 1.48
N ARG A 27 -7.65 -1.14 0.95
CA ARG A 27 -8.89 -0.57 0.40
C ARG A 27 -10.03 -0.44 1.43
N GLN A 28 -9.72 -0.21 2.71
CA GLN A 28 -10.71 0.07 3.75
C GLN A 28 -11.65 1.24 3.40
N ALA A 29 -11.16 2.26 2.69
CA ALA A 29 -11.98 3.26 2.02
C ALA A 29 -12.32 2.75 0.62
N GLY A 30 -13.54 2.25 0.42
CA GLY A 30 -13.89 1.61 -0.84
C GLY A 30 -15.36 1.26 -1.01
N ARG A 31 -15.67 0.74 -2.20
CA ARG A 31 -17.05 0.53 -2.68
C ARG A 31 -17.90 -0.44 -1.86
N TYR A 32 -17.33 -1.22 -0.95
CA TYR A 32 -18.12 -2.06 -0.03
C TYR A 32 -18.92 -1.19 0.96
N LEU A 33 -18.42 -0.01 1.32
CA LEU A 33 -19.11 0.94 2.19
C LEU A 33 -20.18 1.74 1.43
N PRO A 34 -21.43 1.78 1.93
CA PRO A 34 -22.48 2.61 1.33
C PRO A 34 -22.16 4.11 1.36
N GLU A 35 -21.57 4.61 2.45
CA GLU A 35 -21.13 5.99 2.61
C GLU A 35 -20.06 6.38 1.59
N TYR A 36 -19.10 5.48 1.29
CA TYR A 36 -18.12 5.71 0.23
C TYR A 36 -18.79 5.87 -1.15
N ARG A 37 -19.76 5.01 -1.46
CA ARG A 37 -20.51 5.09 -2.74
C ARG A 37 -21.25 6.43 -2.85
N ALA A 38 -21.80 6.93 -1.74
CA ALA A 38 -22.46 8.23 -1.70
C ALA A 38 -21.49 9.40 -1.93
N SER A 39 -20.33 9.42 -1.27
CA SER A 39 -19.32 10.47 -1.46
C SER A 39 -18.73 10.44 -2.86
N ARG A 40 -18.46 9.25 -3.41
CA ARG A 40 -18.02 9.09 -4.80
C ARG A 40 -19.06 9.60 -5.80
N ALA A 41 -20.35 9.37 -5.57
CA ALA A 41 -21.41 9.88 -6.43
C ALA A 41 -21.49 11.42 -6.38
N LYS A 42 -21.26 12.04 -5.22
CA LYS A 42 -21.21 13.50 -5.07
C LYS A 42 -20.00 14.12 -5.77
N ALA A 43 -18.84 13.46 -5.72
CA ALA A 43 -17.64 13.89 -6.42
C ALA A 43 -17.73 13.74 -7.95
N GLY A 44 -18.69 12.96 -8.45
CA GLY A 44 -18.90 12.70 -9.87
C GLY A 44 -18.07 11.52 -10.39
N ASP A 45 -16.74 11.62 -10.28
CA ASP A 45 -15.82 10.58 -10.71
C ASP A 45 -14.69 10.31 -9.70
N PHE A 46 -13.89 9.29 -9.96
CA PHE A 46 -12.84 8.85 -9.05
C PHE A 46 -11.68 9.85 -8.95
N MET A 47 -11.30 10.50 -10.05
CA MET A 47 -10.22 11.49 -10.03
C MET A 47 -10.65 12.75 -9.31
N SER A 48 -11.88 13.22 -9.53
CA SER A 48 -12.47 14.33 -8.78
C SER A 48 -12.52 14.04 -7.27
N LEU A 49 -12.77 12.78 -6.88
CA LEU A 49 -12.72 12.35 -5.48
C LEU A 49 -11.28 12.35 -4.92
N CYS A 50 -10.28 11.92 -5.70
CA CYS A 50 -8.87 11.87 -5.29
C CYS A 50 -8.17 13.24 -5.27
N MET A 51 -8.54 14.14 -6.17
CA MET A 51 -7.91 15.45 -6.35
C MET A 51 -8.48 16.54 -5.42
N ASN A 52 -9.58 16.27 -4.72
CA ASN A 52 -10.14 17.17 -3.74
C ASN A 52 -9.73 16.72 -2.32
N PRO A 53 -8.90 17.51 -1.60
CA PRO A 53 -8.39 17.14 -0.27
C PRO A 53 -9.48 16.85 0.77
N GLU A 54 -10.58 17.59 0.75
CA GLU A 54 -11.69 17.42 1.69
C GLU A 54 -12.44 16.10 1.43
N PHE A 55 -12.72 15.78 0.17
CA PHE A 55 -13.34 14.51 -0.19
C PHE A 55 -12.42 13.31 0.08
N ALA A 56 -11.14 13.42 -0.29
CA ALA A 56 -10.14 12.40 0.02
C ALA A 56 -10.04 12.16 1.53
N CYS A 57 -10.09 13.24 2.32
CA CYS A 57 -10.14 13.15 3.77
C CYS A 57 -11.42 12.48 4.28
N GLU A 58 -12.59 12.92 3.81
CA GLU A 58 -13.89 12.35 4.18
C GLU A 58 -13.89 10.82 4.01
N VAL A 59 -13.53 10.33 2.82
CA VAL A 59 -13.54 8.88 2.55
C VAL A 59 -12.44 8.12 3.29
N THR A 60 -11.34 8.78 3.66
CA THR A 60 -10.29 8.19 4.51
C THR A 60 -10.80 7.98 5.95
N MET A 61 -11.65 8.88 6.45
CA MET A 61 -12.19 8.82 7.82
C MET A 61 -13.34 7.82 7.96
N GLN A 62 -14.17 7.64 6.94
CA GLN A 62 -15.35 6.76 6.96
C GLN A 62 -15.11 5.36 7.58
N PRO A 63 -14.03 4.62 7.23
CA PRO A 63 -13.80 3.29 7.79
C PRO A 63 -13.46 3.36 9.29
N LEU A 64 -12.76 4.40 9.74
CA LEU A 64 -12.41 4.58 11.14
C LEU A 64 -13.67 4.86 11.98
N ASP A 65 -14.59 5.65 11.45
CA ASP A 65 -15.83 5.98 12.14
C ASP A 65 -16.77 4.78 12.25
N ARG A 66 -16.77 3.90 11.24
CA ARG A 66 -17.49 2.63 11.28
C ARG A 66 -16.80 1.57 12.15
N TYR A 67 -15.47 1.48 12.07
CA TYR A 67 -14.69 0.41 12.69
C TYR A 67 -13.64 0.99 13.65
N PRO A 68 -13.97 1.13 14.94
CA PRO A 68 -13.03 1.65 15.94
C PRO A 68 -11.81 0.73 16.17
N GLN A 69 -11.85 -0.51 15.69
CA GLN A 69 -10.75 -1.48 15.77
C GLN A 69 -9.61 -1.20 14.76
N LEU A 70 -9.81 -0.34 13.76
CA LEU A 70 -8.72 -0.01 12.84
C LEU A 70 -7.62 0.75 13.59
N ASP A 71 -6.40 0.25 13.54
CA ASP A 71 -5.23 0.85 14.21
C ASP A 71 -4.40 1.76 13.29
N ALA A 72 -4.82 1.92 12.04
CA ALA A 72 -4.22 2.85 11.08
C ALA A 72 -5.24 3.34 10.05
N ALA A 73 -5.03 4.58 9.59
CA ALA A 73 -5.66 5.11 8.41
C ALA A 73 -4.68 4.99 7.23
N ILE A 74 -5.17 4.76 6.02
CA ILE A 74 -4.36 4.89 4.81
C ILE A 74 -4.96 6.02 3.97
N LEU A 75 -4.09 6.89 3.45
CA LEU A 75 -4.46 7.94 2.51
C LEU A 75 -5.35 7.37 1.40
N PHE A 76 -6.49 8.00 1.14
CA PHE A 76 -7.25 7.74 -0.09
C PHE A 76 -6.61 8.49 -1.27
N SER A 77 -5.99 7.74 -2.17
CA SER A 77 -5.40 8.24 -3.42
C SER A 77 -5.33 7.10 -4.43
N ASP A 78 -4.62 7.30 -5.54
CA ASP A 78 -4.35 6.28 -6.55
C ASP A 78 -2.84 6.11 -6.78
N ILE A 79 -2.41 4.87 -7.08
CA ILE A 79 -1.00 4.61 -7.39
C ILE A 79 -0.54 5.32 -8.68
N LEU A 80 -1.46 5.64 -9.59
CA LEU A 80 -1.18 6.21 -10.90
C LEU A 80 -1.10 7.75 -10.90
N THR A 81 -1.14 8.39 -9.73
CA THR A 81 -0.95 9.84 -9.58
C THR A 81 0.38 10.32 -10.17
N ILE A 82 1.48 9.59 -9.94
CA ILE A 82 2.81 9.93 -10.51
C ILE A 82 2.80 9.85 -12.05
N PRO A 83 2.41 8.73 -12.69
CA PRO A 83 2.24 8.68 -14.15
C PRO A 83 1.33 9.77 -14.73
N ASP A 84 0.25 10.14 -14.03
CA ASP A 84 -0.63 11.21 -14.48
C ASP A 84 0.06 12.57 -14.45
N ALA A 85 0.77 12.89 -13.36
CA ALA A 85 1.58 14.10 -13.23
C ALA A 85 2.77 14.14 -14.21
N MET A 86 3.23 12.98 -14.71
CA MET A 86 4.19 12.90 -15.81
C MET A 86 3.58 13.22 -17.19
N GLY A 87 2.27 13.50 -17.26
CA GLY A 87 1.59 13.95 -18.48
C GLY A 87 1.04 12.82 -19.36
N GLN A 88 0.89 11.61 -18.80
CA GLN A 88 0.33 10.46 -19.53
C GLN A 88 -1.19 10.54 -19.73
N GLY A 89 -1.87 11.41 -18.97
CA GLY A 89 -3.31 11.67 -19.09
C GLY A 89 -4.13 10.47 -18.65
N LEU A 90 -4.13 10.20 -17.35
CA LEU A 90 -4.90 9.15 -16.70
C LEU A 90 -6.39 9.42 -16.87
N TYR A 91 -7.15 8.37 -17.16
CA TYR A 91 -8.60 8.40 -17.06
C TYR A 91 -9.13 7.03 -16.61
N PHE A 92 -10.33 7.04 -16.06
CA PHE A 92 -11.01 5.83 -15.59
C PHE A 92 -12.24 5.59 -16.44
N GLU A 93 -12.23 4.49 -17.17
CA GLU A 93 -13.37 4.07 -17.97
C GLU A 93 -14.28 3.16 -17.15
N THR A 94 -15.60 3.40 -17.23
CA THR A 94 -16.58 2.68 -16.42
C THR A 94 -16.55 1.20 -16.76
N GLY A 95 -16.10 0.37 -15.81
CA GLY A 95 -16.03 -1.09 -15.96
C GLY A 95 -14.68 -1.61 -16.48
N GLU A 96 -13.82 -0.78 -17.06
CA GLU A 96 -12.55 -1.22 -17.65
C GLU A 96 -11.30 -0.90 -16.82
N GLY A 97 -11.42 0.02 -15.85
CA GLY A 97 -10.31 0.41 -14.96
C GLY A 97 -9.48 1.57 -15.52
N PRO A 98 -8.25 1.78 -15.02
CA PRO A 98 -7.41 2.91 -15.43
C PRO A 98 -6.82 2.72 -16.82
N ARG A 99 -6.75 3.82 -17.58
CA ARG A 99 -6.15 3.93 -18.91
C ARG A 99 -5.33 5.20 -19.02
N PHE A 100 -4.36 5.21 -19.93
CA PHE A 100 -3.59 6.42 -20.27
C PHE A 100 -3.81 6.84 -21.73
N LYS A 101 -3.89 8.15 -21.94
CA LYS A 101 -3.97 8.74 -23.30
C LYS A 101 -2.64 8.64 -24.05
N LYS A 102 -1.53 8.71 -23.33
CA LYS A 102 -0.17 8.50 -23.88
C LYS A 102 0.43 7.25 -23.26
N VAL A 103 1.08 6.44 -24.07
CA VAL A 103 1.65 5.15 -23.67
C VAL A 103 3.13 5.16 -24.03
N ILE A 104 3.98 4.68 -23.11
CA ILE A 104 5.41 4.59 -23.34
C ILE A 104 5.71 3.41 -24.27
N SER A 105 6.43 3.67 -25.36
CA SER A 105 6.79 2.64 -26.34
C SER A 105 8.23 2.75 -26.85
N THR A 106 8.86 3.91 -26.70
CA THR A 106 10.21 4.20 -27.21
C THR A 106 11.11 4.82 -26.15
N MET A 107 12.43 4.81 -26.41
CA MET A 107 13.40 5.52 -25.55
C MET A 107 13.08 7.03 -25.46
N ALA A 108 12.69 7.65 -26.59
CA ALA A 108 12.36 9.06 -26.63
C ALA A 108 11.16 9.42 -25.73
N ASP A 109 10.14 8.54 -25.65
CA ASP A 109 9.01 8.72 -24.74
C ASP A 109 9.51 8.80 -23.29
N ILE A 110 10.46 7.93 -22.91
CA ILE A 110 11.03 7.85 -21.56
C ILE A 110 11.91 9.06 -21.27
N GLU A 111 12.77 9.46 -22.21
CA GLU A 111 13.66 10.61 -22.07
C GLU A 111 12.87 11.90 -21.85
N ALA A 112 11.71 12.04 -22.51
CA ALA A 112 10.81 13.19 -22.36
C ALA A 112 10.05 13.22 -21.02
N LEU A 113 9.98 12.12 -20.26
CA LEU A 113 9.27 12.09 -18.98
C LEU A 113 9.91 13.05 -17.97
N PRO A 114 9.14 13.95 -17.33
CA PRO A 114 9.63 14.75 -16.23
C PRO A 114 9.72 13.91 -14.95
N ILE A 115 10.43 14.44 -13.95
CA ILE A 115 10.30 14.00 -12.56
C ILE A 115 9.37 15.01 -11.88
N PRO A 116 8.12 14.65 -11.53
CA PRO A 116 7.18 15.59 -10.92
C PRO A 116 7.68 16.12 -9.58
N ASP A 117 7.46 17.40 -9.33
CA ASP A 117 7.64 18.00 -8.02
C ASP A 117 6.44 17.66 -7.11
N PRO A 118 6.65 17.05 -5.93
CA PRO A 118 5.56 16.61 -5.07
C PRO A 118 4.61 17.72 -4.61
N HIS A 119 5.11 18.95 -4.42
CA HIS A 119 4.31 20.06 -3.91
C HIS A 119 3.63 20.84 -5.04
N LYS A 120 4.27 20.93 -6.21
CA LYS A 120 3.73 21.66 -7.36
C LYS A 120 2.80 20.80 -8.21
N ASP A 121 3.25 19.62 -8.61
CA ASP A 121 2.56 18.78 -9.61
C ASP A 121 1.62 17.76 -8.94
N LEU A 122 1.87 17.44 -7.67
CA LEU A 122 1.11 16.49 -6.85
C LEU A 122 0.58 17.12 -5.55
N GLY A 123 0.49 18.46 -5.51
CA GLY A 123 0.12 19.22 -4.30
C GLY A 123 -1.20 18.78 -3.67
N TYR A 124 -2.20 18.40 -4.48
CA TYR A 124 -3.48 17.89 -4.00
C TYR A 124 -3.36 16.65 -3.09
N VAL A 125 -2.35 15.80 -3.32
CA VAL A 125 -2.07 14.66 -2.44
C VAL A 125 -1.48 15.15 -1.12
N MET A 126 -0.56 16.10 -1.17
CA MET A 126 0.10 16.65 0.02
C MET A 126 -0.91 17.39 0.91
N ASP A 127 -1.84 18.12 0.28
CA ASP A 127 -2.95 18.77 0.95
C ASP A 127 -3.92 17.77 1.57
N ALA A 128 -4.23 16.66 0.88
CA ALA A 128 -5.03 15.58 1.43
C ALA A 128 -4.35 14.94 2.66
N VAL A 129 -3.05 14.64 2.58
CA VAL A 129 -2.28 14.10 3.72
C VAL A 129 -2.32 15.06 4.91
N SER A 130 -2.07 16.34 4.69
CA SER A 130 -2.09 17.37 5.73
C SER A 130 -3.48 17.49 6.37
N THR A 131 -4.52 17.46 5.54
CA THR A 131 -5.93 17.54 5.97
C THR A 131 -6.29 16.31 6.80
N ILE A 132 -6.03 15.10 6.31
CA ILE A 132 -6.28 13.85 7.04
C ILE A 132 -5.51 13.83 8.36
N ARG A 133 -4.24 14.22 8.35
CA ARG A 133 -3.42 14.24 9.57
C ARG A 133 -4.01 15.15 10.65
N ARG A 134 -4.55 16.31 10.25
CA ARG A 134 -5.25 17.22 11.14
C ARG A 134 -6.55 16.59 11.67
N GLU A 135 -7.41 16.09 10.78
CA GLU A 135 -8.73 15.52 11.14
C GLU A 135 -8.61 14.23 11.99
N LEU A 136 -7.57 13.43 11.77
CA LEU A 136 -7.27 12.29 12.64
C LEU A 136 -7.06 12.71 14.08
N ASN A 137 -6.57 13.93 14.34
CA ASN A 137 -6.36 14.49 15.67
C ASN A 137 -5.68 13.50 16.64
N GLY A 138 -4.66 12.81 16.12
CA GLY A 138 -3.88 11.80 16.85
C GLY A 138 -4.61 10.49 17.15
N ARG A 139 -5.79 10.22 16.58
CA ARG A 139 -6.57 8.99 16.83
C ARG A 139 -5.79 7.72 16.47
N VAL A 140 -5.25 7.66 15.26
CA VAL A 140 -4.44 6.56 14.71
C VAL A 140 -3.37 7.13 13.75
N PRO A 141 -2.30 6.38 13.42
CA PRO A 141 -1.30 6.81 12.44
C PRO A 141 -1.89 6.88 11.03
N LEU A 142 -1.35 7.80 10.22
CA LEU A 142 -1.63 7.89 8.80
C LEU A 142 -0.55 7.18 7.97
N ILE A 143 -0.96 6.27 7.10
CA ILE A 143 -0.13 5.59 6.10
C ILE A 143 -0.17 6.37 4.80
N GLY A 144 0.99 6.87 4.37
CA GLY A 144 1.21 7.31 2.99
C GLY A 144 1.56 6.13 2.09
N PHE A 145 1.42 6.27 0.78
CA PHE A 145 1.76 5.17 -0.13
C PHE A 145 2.11 5.60 -1.55
N SER A 146 2.70 4.66 -2.29
CA SER A 146 2.91 4.76 -3.73
C SER A 146 2.96 3.36 -4.36
N GLY A 147 2.84 3.28 -5.68
CA GLY A 147 3.19 2.08 -6.45
C GLY A 147 4.70 1.91 -6.56
N SER A 148 5.18 0.68 -6.72
CA SER A 148 6.60 0.44 -7.03
C SER A 148 6.96 0.95 -8.43
N PRO A 149 8.23 1.28 -8.70
CA PRO A 149 8.66 1.66 -10.05
C PRO A 149 8.28 0.63 -11.11
N TRP A 150 8.44 -0.67 -10.84
CA TRP A 150 8.01 -1.73 -11.76
C TRP A 150 6.51 -1.70 -12.02
N THR A 151 5.71 -1.66 -10.94
CA THR A 151 4.25 -1.65 -11.05
C THR A 151 3.78 -0.43 -11.85
N LEU A 152 4.32 0.77 -11.58
CA LEU A 152 3.98 1.97 -12.34
C LEU A 152 4.40 1.88 -13.81
N ALA A 153 5.61 1.40 -14.09
CA ALA A 153 6.11 1.19 -15.45
C ALA A 153 5.18 0.27 -16.26
N THR A 154 4.66 -0.81 -15.65
CA THR A 154 3.73 -1.70 -16.35
C THR A 154 2.47 -0.96 -16.82
N TYR A 155 1.88 -0.10 -15.99
CA TYR A 155 0.71 0.68 -16.42
C TYR A 155 1.08 1.69 -17.52
N MET A 156 2.24 2.32 -17.41
CA MET A 156 2.71 3.33 -18.38
C MET A 156 3.03 2.73 -19.77
N VAL A 157 3.54 1.50 -19.82
CA VAL A 157 3.90 0.79 -21.07
C VAL A 157 2.72 0.01 -21.65
N GLU A 158 1.87 -0.58 -20.81
CA GLU A 158 0.66 -1.28 -21.29
C GLU A 158 -0.44 -0.29 -21.69
N GLY A 159 -0.45 0.91 -21.09
CA GLY A 159 -1.50 1.92 -21.23
C GLY A 159 -2.70 1.70 -20.30
N GLY A 160 -2.56 0.83 -19.29
CA GLY A 160 -3.61 0.45 -18.35
C GLY A 160 -3.35 -0.92 -17.74
N SER A 161 -4.39 -1.52 -17.14
CA SER A 161 -4.30 -2.90 -16.63
C SER A 161 -4.05 -3.91 -17.76
N SER A 162 -3.17 -4.88 -17.52
CA SER A 162 -2.86 -5.97 -18.45
C SER A 162 -2.92 -7.32 -17.73
N LYS A 163 -3.30 -8.38 -18.44
CA LYS A 163 -3.40 -9.74 -17.86
C LYS A 163 -2.05 -10.45 -17.80
N ASP A 164 -1.16 -10.15 -18.73
CA ASP A 164 0.10 -10.88 -18.94
C ASP A 164 1.33 -9.99 -19.12
N PHE A 165 1.14 -8.67 -19.23
CA PHE A 165 2.21 -7.67 -19.32
C PHE A 165 3.17 -7.90 -20.48
N ARG A 166 2.65 -8.39 -21.62
CA ARG A 166 3.47 -8.75 -22.80
C ARG A 166 4.32 -7.58 -23.30
N LYS A 167 3.78 -6.36 -23.40
CA LYS A 167 4.53 -5.22 -23.95
C LYS A 167 5.66 -4.81 -23.01
N THR A 168 5.35 -4.73 -21.71
CA THR A 168 6.31 -4.37 -20.68
C THR A 168 7.44 -5.38 -20.60
N LYS A 169 7.12 -6.68 -20.66
CA LYS A 169 8.11 -7.75 -20.64
C LYS A 169 8.94 -7.80 -21.93
N ALA A 170 8.33 -7.59 -23.09
CA ALA A 170 9.08 -7.48 -24.35
C ALA A 170 10.10 -6.34 -24.26
N MET A 171 9.70 -5.16 -23.78
CA MET A 171 10.62 -4.05 -23.57
C MET A 171 11.73 -4.38 -22.58
N LEU A 172 11.42 -5.05 -21.46
CA LEU A 172 12.41 -5.51 -20.48
C LEU A 172 13.47 -6.40 -21.14
N TYR A 173 13.08 -7.36 -21.97
CA TYR A 173 14.01 -8.32 -22.59
C TYR A 173 14.72 -7.77 -23.83
N ASP A 174 14.02 -7.04 -24.69
CA ASP A 174 14.55 -6.55 -25.97
C ASP A 174 15.35 -5.24 -25.80
N ASN A 175 14.99 -4.41 -24.81
CA ASN A 175 15.61 -3.11 -24.55
C ASN A 175 15.73 -2.81 -23.05
N PRO A 176 16.55 -3.58 -22.31
CA PRO A 176 16.72 -3.41 -20.87
C PRO A 176 17.24 -2.03 -20.49
N GLN A 177 18.04 -1.37 -21.34
CA GLN A 177 18.54 -0.02 -21.08
C GLN A 177 17.38 1.00 -21.01
N ALA A 178 16.43 0.92 -21.93
CA ALA A 178 15.23 1.77 -21.89
C ALA A 178 14.39 1.48 -20.64
N MET A 179 14.19 0.20 -20.31
CA MET A 179 13.47 -0.18 -19.10
C MET A 179 14.15 0.35 -17.84
N HIS A 180 15.48 0.26 -17.74
CA HIS A 180 16.23 0.78 -16.61
C HIS A 180 16.11 2.30 -16.46
N LEU A 181 16.14 3.05 -17.57
CA LEU A 181 15.94 4.50 -17.55
C LEU A 181 14.55 4.88 -17.02
N LEU A 182 13.50 4.17 -17.48
CA LEU A 182 12.13 4.40 -17.01
C LEU A 182 12.00 4.12 -15.51
N LEU A 183 12.50 2.97 -15.07
CA LEU A 183 12.45 2.57 -13.66
C LEU A 183 13.27 3.50 -12.76
N ASP A 184 14.38 4.04 -13.25
CA ASP A 184 15.20 4.98 -12.50
C ASP A 184 14.49 6.33 -12.31
N LYS A 185 13.89 6.88 -13.36
CA LYS A 185 13.04 8.07 -13.26
C LYS A 185 11.88 7.85 -12.27
N LEU A 186 11.21 6.70 -12.36
CA LEU A 186 10.12 6.35 -11.45
C LEU A 186 10.60 6.18 -10.00
N ALA A 187 11.79 5.61 -9.76
CA ALA A 187 12.36 5.51 -8.42
C ALA A 187 12.66 6.90 -7.82
N GLN A 188 13.16 7.83 -8.64
CA GLN A 188 13.39 9.22 -8.21
C GLN A 188 12.04 9.90 -7.87
N SER A 189 11.04 9.78 -8.73
CA SER A 189 9.70 10.35 -8.50
C SER A 189 8.98 9.75 -7.29
N VAL A 190 9.06 8.43 -7.09
CA VAL A 190 8.45 7.77 -5.93
C VAL A 190 9.14 8.19 -4.63
N THR A 191 10.48 8.31 -4.64
CA THR A 191 11.23 8.80 -3.48
C THR A 191 10.80 10.20 -3.08
N SER A 192 10.77 11.15 -4.03
CA SER A 192 10.36 12.53 -3.74
C SER A 192 8.89 12.59 -3.30
N TYR A 193 8.01 11.85 -3.95
CA TYR A 193 6.58 11.79 -3.64
C TYR A 193 6.30 11.27 -2.22
N LEU A 194 6.93 10.15 -1.84
CA LEU A 194 6.79 9.61 -0.48
C LEU A 194 7.41 10.52 0.58
N ASN A 195 8.56 11.15 0.30
CA ASN A 195 9.11 12.16 1.20
C ASN A 195 8.18 13.37 1.35
N GLY A 196 7.52 13.80 0.27
CA GLY A 196 6.47 14.83 0.30
C GLY A 196 5.33 14.45 1.25
N GLN A 197 4.83 13.22 1.17
CA GLN A 197 3.79 12.73 2.07
C GLN A 197 4.26 12.66 3.53
N ILE A 198 5.50 12.24 3.78
CA ILE A 198 6.09 12.20 5.13
C ILE A 198 6.14 13.61 5.72
N MET A 199 6.64 14.58 4.95
CA MET A 199 6.69 15.99 5.36
C MET A 199 5.30 16.58 5.59
N ALA A 200 4.30 16.18 4.79
CA ALA A 200 2.91 16.57 4.96
C ALA A 200 2.21 15.92 6.16
N GLY A 201 2.80 14.86 6.74
CA GLY A 201 2.32 14.27 8.00
C GLY A 201 2.03 12.77 7.99
N ALA A 202 2.35 12.04 6.91
CA ALA A 202 2.34 10.58 6.92
C ALA A 202 3.32 10.04 7.97
N GLN A 203 2.89 9.04 8.74
CA GLN A 203 3.62 8.49 9.89
C GLN A 203 4.19 7.09 9.62
N ALA A 204 3.77 6.47 8.52
CA ALA A 204 4.40 5.32 7.90
C ALA A 204 4.17 5.42 6.38
N VAL A 205 4.97 4.70 5.59
CA VAL A 205 4.78 4.63 4.14
C VAL A 205 4.82 3.21 3.62
N GLN A 206 3.98 2.92 2.62
CA GLN A 206 3.92 1.62 1.97
C GLN A 206 4.18 1.72 0.46
N ILE A 207 5.03 0.84 -0.06
CA ILE A 207 5.27 0.68 -1.51
C ILE A 207 4.55 -0.58 -1.99
N PHE A 208 3.61 -0.38 -2.91
CA PHE A 208 2.81 -1.44 -3.52
C PHE A 208 3.45 -1.93 -4.81
N ASP A 209 4.14 -3.05 -4.75
CA ASP A 209 4.67 -3.78 -5.91
C ASP A 209 3.70 -4.88 -6.35
N THR A 210 2.50 -4.47 -6.75
CA THR A 210 1.38 -5.36 -7.08
C THR A 210 1.73 -6.36 -8.19
N TRP A 211 2.58 -5.96 -9.14
CA TRP A 211 2.92 -6.76 -10.33
C TRP A 211 4.33 -7.36 -10.32
N GLY A 212 5.08 -7.21 -9.23
CA GLY A 212 6.42 -7.82 -9.11
C GLY A 212 6.39 -9.35 -9.19
N GLY A 213 5.34 -9.97 -8.63
CA GLY A 213 5.11 -11.42 -8.69
C GLY A 213 4.88 -11.99 -10.09
N ASN A 214 4.75 -11.16 -11.12
CA ASN A 214 4.66 -11.59 -12.51
C ASN A 214 6.02 -11.73 -13.20
N LEU A 215 7.12 -11.35 -12.55
CA LEU A 215 8.49 -11.46 -13.07
C LEU A 215 9.10 -12.84 -12.76
N SER A 216 10.13 -13.21 -13.53
CA SER A 216 11.03 -14.30 -13.13
C SER A 216 11.85 -13.89 -11.90
N ALA A 217 12.41 -14.86 -11.18
CA ALA A 217 13.21 -14.55 -9.99
C ALA A 217 14.39 -13.60 -10.29
N ALA A 218 15.09 -13.79 -11.41
CA ALA A 218 16.19 -12.91 -11.82
C ALA A 218 15.68 -11.50 -12.18
N ALA A 219 14.63 -11.42 -13.00
CA ALA A 219 14.08 -10.13 -13.41
C ALA A 219 13.45 -9.36 -12.24
N TYR A 220 12.88 -10.04 -11.25
CA TYR A 220 12.37 -9.41 -10.03
C TYR A 220 13.46 -8.66 -9.27
N GLN A 221 14.63 -9.28 -9.08
CA GLN A 221 15.75 -8.67 -8.38
C GLN A 221 16.23 -7.40 -9.11
N GLU A 222 16.36 -7.48 -10.43
CA GLU A 222 16.94 -6.43 -11.28
C GLU A 222 15.96 -5.29 -11.58
N PHE A 223 14.72 -5.59 -11.94
CA PHE A 223 13.77 -4.60 -12.46
C PHE A 223 12.72 -4.13 -11.45
N SER A 224 12.57 -4.81 -10.30
CA SER A 224 11.67 -4.35 -9.23
C SER A 224 12.42 -4.06 -7.93
N LEU A 225 13.04 -5.08 -7.32
CA LEU A 225 13.58 -4.96 -5.97
C LEU A 225 14.76 -3.98 -5.88
N ALA A 226 15.65 -3.95 -6.88
CA ALA A 226 16.74 -2.98 -6.93
C ALA A 226 16.24 -1.53 -6.83
N TYR A 227 15.10 -1.23 -7.45
CA TYR A 227 14.52 0.11 -7.44
C TYR A 227 13.74 0.42 -6.16
N MET A 228 13.06 -0.57 -5.56
CA MET A 228 12.51 -0.40 -4.22
C MET A 228 13.61 -0.16 -3.18
N ARG A 229 14.76 -0.84 -3.29
CA ARG A 229 15.93 -0.60 -2.43
C ARG A 229 16.46 0.83 -2.58
N LYS A 230 16.56 1.34 -3.81
CA LYS A 230 16.92 2.75 -4.07
C LYS A 230 15.97 3.70 -3.35
N ILE A 231 14.65 3.48 -3.46
CA ILE A 231 13.65 4.31 -2.77
C ILE A 231 13.86 4.26 -1.26
N VAL A 232 13.90 3.07 -0.65
CA VAL A 232 14.06 2.90 0.80
C VAL A 232 15.30 3.62 1.32
N SER A 233 16.40 3.64 0.54
CA SER A 233 17.64 4.34 0.91
C SER A 233 17.53 5.87 0.85
N GLY A 234 16.62 6.41 0.05
CA GLY A 234 16.38 7.85 -0.10
C GLY A 234 15.20 8.39 0.72
N LEU A 235 14.47 7.54 1.43
CA LEU A 235 13.33 7.96 2.26
C LEU A 235 13.77 8.62 3.57
N ILE A 236 13.03 9.65 3.96
CA ILE A 236 13.07 10.22 5.31
C ILE A 236 12.64 9.12 6.31
N ARG A 237 13.52 8.76 7.24
CA ARG A 237 13.26 7.69 8.23
C ARG A 237 12.83 8.21 9.59
N GLU A 238 12.92 9.51 9.83
CA GLU A 238 12.45 10.15 11.07
C GLU A 238 11.77 11.48 10.74
N HIS A 239 10.61 11.72 11.33
CA HIS A 239 9.85 12.95 11.19
C HIS A 239 9.01 13.18 12.44
N GLU A 240 8.84 14.44 12.87
CA GLU A 240 8.09 14.80 14.09
C GLU A 240 8.55 14.04 15.35
N GLY A 241 9.86 13.78 15.47
CA GLY A 241 10.44 13.09 16.63
C GLY A 241 10.12 11.59 16.72
N ARG A 242 9.70 10.97 15.61
CA ARG A 242 9.42 9.53 15.52
C ARG A 242 10.06 8.92 14.29
N LYS A 243 10.43 7.65 14.40
CA LYS A 243 10.77 6.83 13.23
C LYS A 243 9.53 6.65 12.35
N VAL A 244 9.70 6.77 11.03
CA VAL A 244 8.67 6.56 10.02
C VAL A 244 8.90 5.19 9.39
N PRO A 245 8.08 4.17 9.72
CA PRO A 245 8.28 2.83 9.20
C PRO A 245 8.01 2.76 7.69
N VAL A 246 8.79 1.93 7.00
CA VAL A 246 8.62 1.63 5.58
C VAL A 246 8.16 0.19 5.38
N ILE A 247 7.10 -0.01 4.60
CA ILE A 247 6.53 -1.31 4.28
C ILE A 247 6.73 -1.60 2.78
N LEU A 248 7.33 -2.74 2.45
CA LEU A 248 7.39 -3.23 1.07
C LEU A 248 6.38 -4.37 0.89
N PHE A 249 5.54 -4.29 -0.15
CA PHE A 249 4.58 -5.33 -0.46
C PHE A 249 4.65 -5.73 -1.93
N THR A 250 5.26 -6.88 -2.22
CA THR A 250 5.17 -7.56 -3.52
C THR A 250 4.13 -8.67 -3.44
N LYS A 251 3.00 -8.52 -4.14
CA LYS A 251 2.01 -9.60 -4.25
C LYS A 251 2.62 -10.77 -5.03
N ASN A 252 2.35 -11.98 -4.57
CA ASN A 252 2.92 -13.26 -4.96
C ASN A 252 4.47 -13.30 -4.81
N GLY A 253 5.03 -12.49 -3.92
CA GLY A 253 6.48 -12.36 -3.70
C GLY A 253 7.07 -13.31 -2.65
N GLY A 254 6.32 -14.30 -2.16
CA GLY A 254 6.73 -15.17 -1.04
C GLY A 254 8.00 -15.99 -1.27
N LEU A 255 8.41 -16.19 -2.52
CA LEU A 255 9.69 -16.83 -2.86
C LEU A 255 10.91 -15.93 -2.60
N TRP A 256 10.72 -14.61 -2.50
CA TRP A 256 11.80 -13.63 -2.45
C TRP A 256 11.97 -12.95 -1.09
N LEU A 257 11.27 -13.43 -0.04
CA LEU A 257 11.22 -12.77 1.28
C LEU A 257 12.58 -12.34 1.82
N GLU A 258 13.60 -13.18 1.74
CA GLU A 258 14.94 -12.90 2.25
C GLU A 258 15.53 -11.67 1.55
N SER A 259 15.45 -11.63 0.22
CA SER A 259 15.96 -10.50 -0.57
C SER A 259 15.19 -9.21 -0.29
N ILE A 260 13.87 -9.29 -0.07
CA ILE A 260 13.03 -8.13 0.26
C ILE A 260 13.34 -7.64 1.68
N ALA A 261 13.54 -8.55 2.65
CA ALA A 261 13.94 -8.21 4.01
C ALA A 261 15.30 -7.47 4.03
N ASP A 262 16.21 -7.84 3.13
CA ASP A 262 17.52 -7.20 2.98
C ASP A 262 17.47 -5.87 2.19
N ALA A 263 16.29 -5.39 1.80
CA ALA A 263 16.13 -4.11 1.11
C ALA A 263 16.10 -2.88 2.05
N GLY A 264 16.15 -3.08 3.38
CA GLY A 264 16.25 -2.01 4.38
C GLY A 264 14.92 -1.41 4.87
N ALA A 265 13.80 -2.04 4.49
CA ALA A 265 12.47 -1.70 4.98
C ALA A 265 12.24 -2.25 6.40
N ASP A 266 11.26 -1.72 7.11
CA ASP A 266 10.95 -2.14 8.48
C ASP A 266 9.98 -3.34 8.51
N ALA A 267 9.13 -3.46 7.48
CA ALA A 267 8.16 -4.54 7.37
C ALA A 267 7.92 -5.01 5.94
N LEU A 268 7.48 -6.27 5.81
CA LEU A 268 7.06 -6.87 4.55
C LEU A 268 5.57 -7.20 4.57
N GLY A 269 4.86 -6.79 3.53
CA GLY A 269 3.50 -7.26 3.26
C GLY A 269 3.52 -8.68 2.70
N LEU A 270 2.56 -9.50 3.12
CA LEU A 270 2.36 -10.87 2.67
C LEU A 270 0.94 -11.03 2.15
N ASP A 271 0.79 -11.90 1.15
CA ASP A 271 -0.52 -12.44 0.78
C ASP A 271 -0.70 -13.89 1.25
N TRP A 272 -1.89 -14.43 1.00
CA TRP A 272 -2.33 -15.73 1.49
C TRP A 272 -1.61 -16.91 0.86
N THR A 273 -0.82 -16.69 -0.20
CA THR A 273 -0.03 -17.77 -0.84
C THR A 273 1.20 -18.15 -0.02
N CYS A 274 1.60 -17.31 0.93
CA CYS A 274 2.71 -17.57 1.85
C CYS A 274 2.17 -17.85 3.25
N ASP A 275 2.48 -18.98 3.88
CA ASP A 275 2.16 -19.15 5.30
C ASP A 275 2.94 -18.14 6.15
N ILE A 276 2.26 -17.51 7.12
CA ILE A 276 2.85 -16.42 7.91
C ILE A 276 3.85 -16.94 8.95
N GLY A 277 3.68 -18.16 9.46
CA GLY A 277 4.61 -18.83 10.34
C GLY A 277 5.92 -19.16 9.64
N GLU A 278 5.85 -19.70 8.41
CA GLU A 278 7.02 -19.92 7.56
C GLU A 278 7.75 -18.60 7.23
N ALA A 279 6.99 -17.55 6.85
CA ALA A 279 7.57 -16.24 6.63
C ALA A 279 8.28 -15.69 7.88
N ARG A 280 7.66 -15.86 9.06
CA ARG A 280 8.24 -15.44 10.34
C ARG A 280 9.53 -16.20 10.65
N GLN A 281 9.59 -17.49 10.39
CA GLN A 281 10.81 -18.28 10.59
C GLN A 281 11.95 -17.81 9.67
N ARG A 282 11.65 -17.45 8.42
CA ARG A 282 12.64 -17.06 7.42
C ARG A 282 13.20 -15.64 7.63
N VAL A 283 12.34 -14.68 7.97
CA VAL A 283 12.72 -13.25 8.00
C VAL A 283 12.23 -12.47 9.23
N GLY A 284 11.47 -13.12 10.13
CA GLY A 284 10.86 -12.46 11.29
C GLY A 284 11.84 -12.01 12.36
N ASN A 285 13.13 -12.34 12.28
CA ASN A 285 14.17 -11.74 13.10
C ASN A 285 14.71 -10.40 12.54
N LYS A 286 14.50 -10.12 11.25
CA LYS A 286 14.97 -8.90 10.58
C LYS A 286 13.90 -7.82 10.47
N VAL A 287 12.69 -8.22 10.12
CA VAL A 287 11.59 -7.31 9.74
C VAL A 287 10.29 -7.69 10.45
N ALA A 288 9.33 -6.77 10.52
CA ALA A 288 7.95 -7.08 10.84
C ALA A 288 7.22 -7.66 9.61
N LEU A 289 6.09 -8.33 9.84
CA LEU A 289 5.25 -8.90 8.79
C LEU A 289 3.85 -8.30 8.86
N GLN A 290 3.30 -7.94 7.70
CA GLN A 290 1.96 -7.41 7.55
C GLN A 290 1.13 -8.36 6.69
N GLY A 291 -0.08 -8.72 7.14
CA GLY A 291 -0.97 -9.62 6.40
C GLY A 291 -1.56 -10.74 7.26
N ASN A 292 -2.03 -11.83 6.65
CA ASN A 292 -1.93 -12.16 5.21
C ASN A 292 -3.21 -12.79 4.64
N MET A 293 -4.36 -12.53 5.27
CA MET A 293 -5.61 -13.25 4.99
C MET A 293 -6.11 -13.05 3.55
N ASP A 294 -6.62 -14.11 2.92
CA ASP A 294 -7.31 -13.99 1.63
C ASP A 294 -8.57 -13.10 1.80
N PRO A 295 -8.74 -12.01 1.02
CA PRO A 295 -9.91 -11.14 1.13
C PRO A 295 -11.23 -11.87 0.87
N THR A 296 -11.22 -12.98 0.11
CA THR A 296 -12.42 -13.75 -0.19
C THR A 296 -13.00 -14.47 1.03
N VAL A 297 -12.22 -14.63 2.10
CA VAL A 297 -12.70 -15.13 3.39
C VAL A 297 -13.83 -14.27 3.94
N LEU A 298 -13.85 -12.97 3.61
CA LEU A 298 -14.90 -12.04 4.05
C LEU A 298 -16.28 -12.32 3.44
N TYR A 299 -16.39 -13.20 2.44
CA TYR A 299 -17.69 -13.69 1.96
C TYR A 299 -18.25 -14.84 2.80
N ALA A 300 -17.44 -15.45 3.67
CA ALA A 300 -17.88 -16.52 4.55
C ALA A 300 -18.69 -15.98 5.74
N LYS A 301 -19.31 -16.89 6.50
CA LYS A 301 -20.02 -16.53 7.74
C LYS A 301 -19.04 -15.99 8.79
N PRO A 302 -19.48 -15.14 9.74
CA PRO A 302 -18.62 -14.56 10.78
C PRO A 302 -17.80 -15.58 11.57
N GLU A 303 -18.31 -16.79 11.79
CA GLU A 303 -17.59 -17.85 12.50
C GLU A 303 -16.38 -18.36 11.72
N ALA A 304 -16.51 -18.47 10.39
CA ALA A 304 -15.42 -18.89 9.51
C ALA A 304 -14.36 -17.78 9.38
N ILE A 305 -14.79 -16.52 9.29
CA ILE A 305 -13.89 -15.35 9.32
C ILE A 305 -13.06 -15.36 10.61
N ARG A 306 -13.73 -15.52 11.75
CA ARG A 306 -13.08 -15.58 13.06
C ARG A 306 -12.11 -16.76 13.17
N ALA A 307 -12.49 -17.93 12.66
CA ALA A 307 -11.63 -19.10 12.66
C ALA A 307 -10.35 -18.88 11.85
N GLU A 308 -10.45 -18.24 10.68
CA GLU A 308 -9.29 -17.93 9.84
C GLU A 308 -8.37 -16.88 10.48
N VAL A 309 -8.95 -15.86 11.12
CA VAL A 309 -8.17 -14.91 11.95
C VAL A 309 -7.40 -15.66 13.05
N GLY A 310 -8.07 -16.55 13.78
CA GLY A 310 -7.44 -17.38 14.81
C GLY A 310 -6.31 -18.26 14.26
N ARG A 311 -6.50 -18.86 13.07
CA ARG A 311 -5.49 -19.68 12.40
C ARG A 311 -4.24 -18.88 12.03
N ILE A 312 -4.41 -17.69 11.44
CA ILE A 312 -3.30 -16.82 11.04
C ILE A 312 -2.54 -16.29 12.26
N LEU A 313 -3.26 -15.84 13.30
CA LEU A 313 -2.64 -15.42 14.56
C LEU A 313 -1.85 -16.55 15.21
N ALA A 314 -2.38 -17.77 15.23
CA ALA A 314 -1.68 -18.95 15.75
C ALA A 314 -0.44 -19.30 14.93
N SER A 315 -0.52 -19.22 13.59
CA SER A 315 0.61 -19.47 12.68
C SER A 315 1.73 -18.44 12.89
N TYR A 316 1.41 -17.16 13.06
CA TYR A 316 2.42 -16.16 13.44
C TYR A 316 2.98 -16.46 14.84
N GLY A 317 2.11 -16.67 15.83
CA GLY A 317 2.47 -17.04 17.21
C GLY A 317 2.73 -15.85 18.14
N LYS A 318 3.37 -16.11 19.29
CA LYS A 318 3.58 -15.11 20.35
C LYS A 318 4.59 -14.02 19.99
N GLY A 319 4.41 -12.82 20.52
CA GLY A 319 5.34 -11.68 20.44
C GLY A 319 4.98 -10.64 19.38
N SER A 320 5.74 -9.54 19.37
CA SER A 320 5.51 -8.42 18.45
C SER A 320 6.06 -8.69 17.03
N GLY A 321 5.84 -7.74 16.12
CA GLY A 321 6.29 -7.78 14.73
C GLY A 321 5.21 -8.19 13.73
N HIS A 322 3.94 -8.29 14.13
CA HIS A 322 2.81 -8.60 13.25
C HIS A 322 1.85 -7.43 13.18
N VAL A 323 1.51 -7.01 11.96
CA VAL A 323 0.35 -6.19 11.67
C VAL A 323 -0.64 -7.06 10.89
N PHE A 324 -1.82 -7.31 11.43
CA PHE A 324 -2.82 -8.08 10.70
C PHE A 324 -3.37 -7.24 9.54
N ASN A 325 -3.46 -7.85 8.36
CA ASN A 325 -4.11 -7.27 7.20
C ASN A 325 -4.63 -8.39 6.29
N LEU A 326 -5.40 -8.01 5.27
CA LEU A 326 -5.65 -8.84 4.11
C LEU A 326 -4.36 -8.96 3.26
N GLY A 327 -4.32 -9.96 2.38
CA GLY A 327 -3.27 -10.13 1.36
C GLY A 327 -3.57 -9.42 0.05
N HIS A 328 -4.76 -8.85 -0.11
CA HIS A 328 -5.12 -7.93 -1.18
C HIS A 328 -6.29 -7.04 -0.72
N GLY A 329 -6.69 -6.07 -1.55
CA GLY A 329 -7.76 -5.15 -1.18
C GLY A 329 -9.12 -5.82 -1.11
N ILE A 330 -9.96 -5.38 -0.18
CA ILE A 330 -11.37 -5.79 -0.09
C ILE A 330 -12.12 -5.50 -1.40
N THR A 331 -13.06 -6.38 -1.74
CA THR A 331 -13.89 -6.30 -2.96
C THR A 331 -15.23 -5.63 -2.68
N PRO A 332 -15.87 -5.00 -3.70
CA PRO A 332 -17.08 -4.19 -3.51
C PRO A 332 -18.29 -4.92 -2.92
N GLU A 333 -18.39 -6.23 -3.12
CA GLU A 333 -19.55 -7.05 -2.75
C GLU A 333 -19.46 -7.60 -1.32
N VAL A 334 -18.36 -7.36 -0.61
CA VAL A 334 -18.20 -7.79 0.79
C VAL A 334 -19.18 -7.02 1.69
N ASP A 335 -19.84 -7.73 2.60
CA ASP A 335 -20.70 -7.13 3.61
C ASP A 335 -19.86 -6.32 4.63
N PRO A 336 -20.15 -5.01 4.85
CA PRO A 336 -19.52 -4.23 5.90
C PRO A 336 -19.53 -4.87 7.29
N GLU A 337 -20.53 -5.66 7.65
CA GLU A 337 -20.58 -6.35 8.94
C GLU A 337 -19.58 -7.50 9.03
N HIS A 338 -19.30 -8.18 7.91
CA HIS A 338 -18.28 -9.23 7.84
C HIS A 338 -16.87 -8.65 8.00
N ALA A 339 -16.61 -7.49 7.39
CA ALA A 339 -15.38 -6.74 7.66
C ALA A 339 -15.27 -6.33 9.14
N GLY A 340 -16.37 -5.90 9.75
CA GLY A 340 -16.41 -5.62 11.19
C GLY A 340 -16.12 -6.84 12.06
N ALA A 341 -16.65 -8.02 11.70
CA ALA A 341 -16.40 -9.28 12.40
C ALA A 341 -14.92 -9.69 12.32
N PHE A 342 -14.30 -9.52 11.15
CA PHE A 342 -12.87 -9.71 10.94
C PHE A 342 -12.03 -8.82 11.88
N LEU A 343 -12.30 -7.51 11.91
CA LEU A 343 -11.53 -6.56 12.72
C LEU A 343 -11.66 -6.83 14.22
N ARG A 344 -12.89 -7.10 14.69
CA ARG A 344 -13.15 -7.48 16.10
C ARG A 344 -12.42 -8.77 16.48
N ALA A 345 -12.45 -9.76 15.59
CA ALA A 345 -11.77 -11.03 15.83
C ALA A 345 -10.27 -10.87 16.00
N VAL A 346 -9.61 -9.98 15.24
CA VAL A 346 -8.16 -9.76 15.38
C VAL A 346 -7.82 -9.24 16.76
N HIS A 347 -8.46 -8.16 17.22
CA HIS A 347 -8.17 -7.59 18.54
C HIS A 347 -8.48 -8.58 19.67
N GLU A 348 -9.62 -9.25 19.62
CA GLU A 348 -10.04 -10.18 20.67
C GLU A 348 -9.15 -11.42 20.76
N LEU A 349 -8.85 -12.06 19.62
CA LEU A 349 -8.10 -13.31 19.60
C LEU A 349 -6.59 -13.10 19.76
N SER A 350 -6.08 -11.90 19.44
CA SER A 350 -4.63 -11.65 19.46
C SER A 350 -4.05 -11.38 20.84
N ALA A 351 -4.87 -10.93 21.80
CA ALA A 351 -4.40 -10.58 23.15
C ALA A 351 -3.58 -11.69 23.82
N GLN A 352 -3.95 -12.95 23.64
CA GLN A 352 -3.24 -14.11 24.21
C GLN A 352 -1.82 -14.33 23.67
N TYR A 353 -1.45 -13.68 22.57
CA TYR A 353 -0.13 -13.78 21.95
C TYR A 353 0.83 -12.68 22.41
N HIS A 354 0.36 -11.74 23.23
CA HIS A 354 1.14 -10.64 23.77
C HIS A 354 1.19 -10.71 25.30
N GLU A 355 2.27 -10.16 25.88
CA GLU A 355 2.52 -10.12 27.33
C GLU A 355 2.45 -8.70 27.85
#